data_AF-A0AB36PT71-F1
#
_entry.id   AF-A0AB36PT71-F1
#
_cell.length_a   1.000
_cell.length_b   1.000
_cell.length_c   1.000
_cell.angle_alpha   90.00
_cell.angle_beta   90.00
_cell.angle_gamma   90.00
#
_symmetry.space_group_name_H-M   'P 1'
#
loop_
_entity.id
_entity.type
_entity.pdbx_description
1 polymer ?
#
loop_
_entity_poly.entity_id
_entity_poly.type
_entity_poly.pdbx_seq_one_letter_code
_entity_poly.pdbx_strand_id
1 'polypeptide(L)'
;MSESIFERISPFLSKKNAVQRVAEDPALASELLLLLHVVVADGNQHPAEIAAFKEIAANNFGIPPEELPEVAEYLKDFGYETTTKQAANMLAEMAPERRLALLSDLMKIACSDHRLDRSETTMIQRIANTLGIKPEELHKVRQASSCG
;
A
#
# COMPACT_ATOMS: atom_id res chain seq x y z
N MET A 1 -10.95 -7.59 -45.61
CA MET A 1 -10.44 -8.19 -44.36
C MET A 1 -10.46 -7.08 -43.33
N SER A 2 -11.58 -6.90 -42.64
CA SER A 2 -11.72 -5.86 -41.61
C SER A 2 -10.97 -6.31 -40.37
N GLU A 3 -9.85 -5.67 -40.08
CA GLU A 3 -9.20 -5.79 -38.76
C GLU A 3 -10.25 -5.44 -37.71
N SER A 4 -10.67 -6.44 -36.94
CA SER A 4 -11.78 -6.31 -36.02
C SER A 4 -11.34 -5.37 -34.91
N ILE A 5 -12.14 -4.33 -34.65
CA ILE A 5 -11.96 -3.40 -33.53
C ILE A 5 -11.76 -4.17 -32.21
N PHE A 6 -12.31 -5.38 -32.12
CA PHE A 6 -12.10 -6.32 -31.01
C PHE A 6 -10.64 -6.74 -30.77
N GLU A 7 -9.79 -6.87 -31.80
CA GLU A 7 -8.38 -7.23 -31.60
C GLU A 7 -7.56 -6.11 -30.96
N ARG A 8 -7.98 -4.84 -31.13
CA ARG A 8 -7.34 -3.69 -30.47
C ARG A 8 -7.75 -3.53 -29.01
N ILE A 9 -8.89 -4.08 -28.60
CA ILE A 9 -9.40 -4.01 -27.22
C ILE A 9 -9.01 -5.28 -26.43
N SER A 10 -8.65 -6.36 -27.12
CA SER A 10 -8.24 -7.64 -26.52
C SER A 10 -7.07 -7.56 -25.50
N PRO A 11 -6.01 -6.75 -25.69
CA PRO A 11 -4.95 -6.63 -24.68
C PRO A 11 -5.40 -5.93 -23.38
N PHE A 12 -6.51 -5.19 -23.40
CA PHE A 12 -7.14 -4.62 -22.20
C PHE A 12 -8.00 -5.64 -21.43
N LEU A 13 -8.50 -6.67 -22.11
CA LEU A 13 -9.41 -7.68 -21.53
C LEU A 13 -8.69 -8.93 -20.97
N SER A 14 -7.41 -9.14 -21.32
CA SER A 14 -6.66 -10.35 -20.94
C SER A 14 -5.74 -10.21 -19.72
N LYS A 15 -5.54 -8.99 -19.18
CA LYS A 15 -4.99 -8.80 -17.83
C LYS A 15 -6.18 -8.70 -16.87
N LYS A 16 -6.21 -9.50 -15.81
CA LYS A 16 -7.13 -9.22 -14.69
C LYS A 16 -6.92 -7.75 -14.29
N ASN A 17 -7.97 -6.92 -14.35
CA ASN A 17 -7.94 -5.54 -13.86
C ASN A 17 -7.36 -5.57 -12.43
N ALA A 18 -6.44 -4.66 -12.07
CA ALA A 18 -5.86 -4.60 -10.73
C ALA A 18 -6.95 -4.64 -9.64
N VAL A 19 -8.10 -4.01 -9.86
CA VAL A 19 -9.25 -4.08 -8.94
C VAL A 19 -9.69 -5.52 -8.70
N GLN A 20 -9.83 -6.34 -9.74
CA GLN A 20 -10.24 -7.74 -9.61
C GLN A 20 -9.19 -8.54 -8.83
N ARG A 21 -7.90 -8.30 -9.08
CA ARG A 21 -6.83 -8.96 -8.32
C ARG A 21 -6.85 -8.57 -6.84
N VAL A 22 -7.05 -7.30 -6.55
CA VAL A 22 -7.13 -6.78 -5.17
C VAL A 22 -8.39 -7.32 -4.48
N ALA A 23 -9.50 -7.45 -5.20
CA ALA A 23 -10.73 -8.03 -4.66
C ALA A 23 -10.65 -9.54 -4.39
N GLU A 24 -9.90 -10.28 -5.22
CA GLU A 24 -9.71 -11.73 -5.06
C GLU A 24 -8.65 -12.08 -3.99
N ASP A 25 -7.80 -11.13 -3.57
CA ASP A 25 -6.74 -11.33 -2.57
C ASP A 25 -6.89 -10.34 -1.39
N PRO A 26 -7.54 -10.76 -0.29
CA PRO A 26 -7.73 -9.93 0.90
C PRO A 26 -6.41 -9.50 1.57
N ALA A 27 -5.32 -10.24 1.40
CA ALA A 27 -4.02 -9.84 1.93
C ALA A 27 -3.46 -8.68 1.10
N LEU A 28 -3.53 -8.77 -0.23
CA LEU A 28 -3.16 -7.67 -1.12
C LEU A 28 -3.99 -6.40 -0.84
N ALA A 29 -5.31 -6.55 -0.68
CA ALA A 29 -6.19 -5.44 -0.30
C ALA A 29 -5.77 -4.81 1.04
N SER A 30 -5.44 -5.64 2.03
CA SER A 30 -4.99 -5.16 3.34
C SER A 30 -3.65 -4.43 3.26
N GLU A 31 -2.69 -4.92 2.49
CA GLU A 31 -1.38 -4.24 2.31
C GLU A 31 -1.56 -2.86 1.67
N LEU A 32 -2.31 -2.78 0.57
CA LEU A 32 -2.57 -1.52 -0.11
C LEU A 32 -3.40 -0.56 0.75
N LEU A 33 -4.37 -1.06 1.52
CA LEU A 33 -5.15 -0.27 2.46
C LEU A 33 -4.27 0.35 3.55
N LEU A 34 -3.29 -0.40 4.07
CA LEU A 34 -2.35 0.14 5.06
C LEU A 34 -1.45 1.23 4.46
N LEU A 35 -0.95 1.03 3.24
CA LEU A 35 -0.16 2.05 2.53
C LEU A 35 -0.98 3.31 2.29
N LEU A 36 -2.22 3.17 1.83
CA LEU A 36 -3.14 4.28 1.60
C LEU A 36 -3.45 5.03 2.90
N HIS A 37 -3.66 4.30 4.01
CA HIS A 37 -3.91 4.90 5.32
C HIS A 37 -2.77 5.80 5.80
N VAL A 38 -1.50 5.45 5.50
CA VAL A 38 -0.36 6.30 5.84
C VAL A 38 -0.42 7.62 5.06
N VAL A 39 -0.69 7.58 3.75
CA VAL A 39 -0.82 8.77 2.89
C VAL A 39 -1.96 9.71 3.32
N VAL A 40 -2.98 9.21 4.01
CA VAL A 40 -4.12 10.01 4.48
C VAL A 40 -4.13 10.27 5.99
N ALA A 41 -3.10 9.81 6.72
CA ALA A 41 -3.12 9.74 8.18
C ALA A 41 -3.24 11.11 8.86
N ASP A 42 -2.64 12.14 8.27
CA ASP A 42 -2.57 13.50 8.80
C ASP A 42 -3.62 14.45 8.19
N GLY A 43 -4.38 13.97 7.19
CA GLY A 43 -5.38 14.73 6.44
C GLY A 43 -4.80 15.65 5.35
N ASN A 44 -3.48 15.72 5.20
CA ASN A 44 -2.79 16.51 4.18
C ASN A 44 -1.95 15.60 3.28
N GLN A 45 -2.55 15.10 2.21
CA GLN A 45 -1.83 14.24 1.27
C GLN A 45 -0.70 15.02 0.59
N HIS A 46 0.55 14.80 0.99
CA HIS A 46 1.69 15.48 0.37
C HIS A 46 1.92 14.89 -1.04
N PRO A 47 2.17 15.71 -2.09
CA PRO A 47 2.46 15.19 -3.42
C PRO A 47 3.61 14.16 -3.49
N ALA A 48 4.57 14.22 -2.55
CA ALA A 48 5.68 13.29 -2.46
C ALA A 48 5.22 11.90 -1.97
N GLU A 49 4.35 11.84 -0.95
CA GLU A 49 3.78 10.60 -0.43
C GLU A 49 2.89 9.92 -1.46
N ILE A 50 2.09 10.71 -2.17
CA ILE A 50 1.27 10.21 -3.28
C ILE A 50 2.17 9.63 -4.37
N ALA A 51 3.27 10.30 -4.73
CA ALA A 51 4.21 9.80 -5.73
C ALA A 51 4.89 8.50 -5.26
N ALA A 52 5.37 8.45 -4.02
CA ALA A 52 5.97 7.24 -3.44
C ALA A 52 4.99 6.07 -3.38
N PHE A 53 3.72 6.33 -2.99
CA PHE A 53 2.66 5.33 -3.02
C PHE A 53 2.42 4.79 -4.44
N LYS A 54 2.35 5.67 -5.45
CA LYS A 54 2.17 5.28 -6.85
C LYS A 54 3.33 4.42 -7.35
N GLU A 55 4.56 4.78 -7.02
CA GLU A 55 5.75 4.00 -7.40
C GLU A 55 5.75 2.63 -6.72
N ILE A 56 5.42 2.56 -5.43
CA ILE A 56 5.34 1.29 -4.69
C ILE A 56 4.22 0.40 -5.26
N ALA A 57 3.04 0.95 -5.54
CA ALA A 57 1.94 0.24 -6.17
C ALA A 57 2.33 -0.37 -7.52
N ALA A 58 3.03 0.40 -8.36
CA ALA A 58 3.50 -0.06 -9.66
C ALA A 58 4.58 -1.15 -9.53
N ASN A 59 5.60 -0.90 -8.72
CA ASN A 59 6.79 -1.76 -8.65
C ASN A 59 6.57 -3.04 -7.84
N ASN A 60 5.89 -2.94 -6.70
CA ASN A 60 5.76 -4.06 -5.75
C ASN A 60 4.48 -4.86 -5.98
N PHE A 61 3.42 -4.22 -6.46
CA PHE A 61 2.10 -4.85 -6.62
C PHE A 61 1.70 -5.05 -8.09
N GLY A 62 2.44 -4.43 -9.02
CA GLY A 62 2.17 -4.49 -10.46
C GLY A 62 0.90 -3.74 -10.84
N ILE A 63 0.52 -2.72 -10.07
CA ILE A 63 -0.67 -1.89 -10.28
C ILE A 63 -0.22 -0.58 -10.94
N PRO A 64 -0.46 -0.40 -12.24
CA PRO A 64 0.04 0.76 -12.94
C PRO A 64 -0.74 2.03 -12.52
N PRO A 65 -0.15 3.23 -12.64
CA PRO A 65 -0.77 4.47 -12.16
C PRO A 65 -2.14 4.79 -12.74
N GLU A 66 -2.44 4.29 -13.94
CA GLU A 66 -3.75 4.40 -14.59
C GLU A 66 -4.86 3.56 -13.94
N GLU A 67 -4.52 2.44 -13.30
CA GLU A 67 -5.48 1.56 -12.61
C GLU A 67 -5.63 1.92 -11.11
N LEU A 68 -4.70 2.72 -10.58
CA LEU A 68 -4.70 3.14 -9.17
C LEU A 68 -5.97 3.87 -8.70
N PRO A 69 -6.60 4.77 -9.49
CA PRO A 69 -7.83 5.42 -9.07
C PRO A 69 -8.96 4.43 -8.78
N GLU A 70 -9.15 3.42 -9.65
CA GLU A 70 -10.18 2.39 -9.47
C GLU A 70 -9.86 1.51 -8.24
N VAL A 71 -8.58 1.17 -8.05
CA VAL A 71 -8.13 0.42 -6.86
C VAL A 71 -8.34 1.23 -5.58
N ALA A 72 -8.05 2.54 -5.59
CA ALA A 72 -8.26 3.40 -4.44
C ALA A 72 -9.75 3.53 -4.07
N GLU A 73 -10.64 3.56 -5.06
CA GLU A 73 -12.09 3.54 -4.85
C GLU A 73 -12.54 2.23 -4.22
N TYR A 74 -12.07 1.09 -4.74
CA TYR A 74 -12.32 -0.22 -4.11
C TYR A 74 -11.80 -0.29 -2.66
N LEU A 75 -10.58 0.20 -2.41
CA LEU A 75 -9.98 0.19 -1.07
C LEU A 75 -10.72 1.10 -0.10
N LYS A 76 -11.33 2.19 -0.58
CA LYS A 76 -12.18 3.05 0.24
C LYS A 76 -13.41 2.29 0.72
N ASP A 77 -14.08 1.56 -0.16
CA ASP A 77 -15.23 0.72 0.19
C ASP A 77 -14.82 -0.43 1.13
N PHE A 78 -13.71 -1.10 0.84
CA PHE A 78 -13.13 -2.13 1.70
C PHE A 78 -12.72 -1.59 3.09
N GLY A 79 -12.21 -0.36 3.15
CA GLY A 79 -11.79 0.34 4.36
C GLY A 79 -12.95 0.83 5.23
N TYR A 80 -14.16 0.99 4.68
CA TYR A 80 -15.37 1.18 5.48
C TYR A 80 -15.70 -0.07 6.31
N GLU A 81 -15.37 -1.26 5.79
CA GLU A 81 -15.61 -2.53 6.46
C GLU A 81 -14.41 -2.98 7.32
N THR A 82 -13.21 -2.48 7.00
CA THR A 82 -11.94 -2.97 7.58
C THR A 82 -11.10 -1.84 8.17
N THR A 83 -10.96 -1.85 9.50
CA THR A 83 -10.06 -0.92 10.21
C THR A 83 -8.58 -1.24 9.97
N THR A 84 -7.70 -0.26 10.15
CA THR A 84 -6.22 -0.43 10.08
C THR A 84 -5.74 -1.60 10.95
N LYS A 85 -6.32 -1.79 12.13
CA LYS A 85 -5.97 -2.91 13.03
C LYS A 85 -6.39 -4.27 12.47
N GLN A 86 -7.58 -4.34 11.87
CA GLN A 86 -8.06 -5.58 11.23
C GLN A 86 -7.20 -5.93 10.00
N ALA A 87 -6.89 -4.95 9.15
CA ALA A 87 -5.99 -5.13 8.02
C ALA A 87 -4.60 -5.61 8.48
N ALA A 88 -4.02 -4.99 9.51
CA ALA A 88 -2.73 -5.44 10.05
C ALA A 88 -2.80 -6.84 10.68
N ASN A 89 -3.91 -7.20 11.34
CA ASN A 89 -4.11 -8.56 11.86
C ASN A 89 -4.18 -9.61 10.76
N MET A 90 -4.82 -9.30 9.62
CA MET A 90 -4.88 -10.21 8.46
C MET A 90 -3.49 -10.52 7.89
N LEU A 91 -2.53 -9.62 8.15
CA LEU A 91 -1.15 -9.71 7.68
C LEU A 91 -0.18 -10.24 8.75
N ALA A 92 -0.64 -10.48 9.99
CA ALA A 92 0.24 -10.91 11.09
C ALA A 92 0.81 -12.32 10.88
N GLU A 93 0.06 -13.19 10.20
CA GLU A 93 0.44 -14.57 9.87
C GLU A 93 1.39 -14.69 8.66
N MET A 94 1.75 -13.56 8.03
CA MET A 94 2.68 -13.56 6.91
C MET A 94 4.11 -13.89 7.34
N ALA A 95 4.90 -14.37 6.38
CA ALA A 95 6.32 -14.61 6.56
C ALA A 95 7.02 -13.34 7.12
N PRO A 96 7.95 -13.48 8.09
CA PRO A 96 8.65 -12.34 8.72
C PRO A 96 9.23 -11.35 7.71
N GLU A 97 9.79 -11.86 6.61
CA GLU A 97 10.42 -11.07 5.56
C GLU A 97 9.40 -10.15 4.86
N ARG A 98 8.19 -10.64 4.63
CA ARG A 98 7.12 -9.87 3.97
C ARG A 98 6.56 -8.80 4.91
N ARG A 99 6.49 -9.07 6.21
CA ARG A 99 6.12 -8.07 7.22
C ARG A 99 7.13 -6.92 7.30
N LEU A 100 8.43 -7.23 7.22
CA LEU A 100 9.48 -6.22 7.17
C LEU A 100 9.48 -5.42 5.87
N ALA A 101 9.21 -6.07 4.72
CA ALA A 101 9.07 -5.39 3.43
C ALA A 101 7.91 -4.37 3.46
N LEU A 102 6.73 -4.79 3.94
CA LEU A 102 5.59 -3.90 4.12
C LEU A 102 5.92 -2.72 5.04
N LEU A 103 6.58 -2.98 6.17
CA LEU A 103 6.98 -1.92 7.09
C LEU A 103 7.98 -0.94 6.43
N SER A 104 8.91 -1.45 5.62
CA SER A 104 9.83 -0.62 4.86
C SER A 104 9.10 0.26 3.85
N ASP A 105 8.08 -0.27 3.18
CA ASP A 105 7.31 0.50 2.19
C ASP A 105 6.44 1.57 2.86
N LEU A 106 5.79 1.26 3.98
CA LEU A 106 5.10 2.25 4.82
C LEU A 106 6.04 3.39 5.23
N MET A 107 7.27 3.05 5.65
CA MET A 107 8.26 4.05 6.04
C MET A 107 8.73 4.90 4.86
N LYS A 108 8.95 4.31 3.67
CA LYS A 108 9.36 5.05 2.47
C LYS A 108 8.31 6.08 2.07
N ILE A 109 7.01 5.75 2.19
CA ILE A 109 5.92 6.68 1.91
C ILE A 109 5.98 7.84 2.89
N ALA A 110 5.92 7.57 4.20
CA ALA A 110 5.93 8.60 5.25
C ALA A 110 7.23 9.43 5.27
N CYS A 111 8.30 8.94 4.67
CA CYS A 111 9.58 9.66 4.56
C CYS A 111 9.77 10.45 3.27
N SER A 112 8.85 10.33 2.32
CA SER A 112 9.04 10.84 0.97
C SER A 112 9.11 12.38 0.91
N ASP A 113 8.47 13.08 1.83
CA ASP A 113 8.49 14.53 1.96
C ASP A 113 9.59 15.05 2.91
N HIS A 114 10.43 14.15 3.43
CA HIS A 114 11.46 14.40 4.45
C HIS A 114 10.91 14.92 5.80
N ARG A 115 9.63 14.69 6.11
CA ARG A 115 9.00 15.14 7.36
C ARG A 115 8.11 14.04 7.93
N LEU A 116 8.68 13.23 8.82
CA LEU A 116 7.89 12.24 9.55
C LEU A 116 7.07 12.92 10.67
N ASP A 117 5.75 12.90 10.57
CA ASP A 117 4.88 13.49 11.58
C ASP A 117 4.55 12.51 12.73
N ARG A 118 3.90 13.01 13.80
CA ARG A 118 3.52 12.18 14.95
C ARG A 118 2.41 11.18 14.63
N SER A 119 1.46 11.54 13.77
CA SER A 119 0.32 10.73 13.37
C SER A 119 0.77 9.51 12.55
N GLU A 120 1.61 9.73 11.55
CA GLU A 120 2.24 8.70 10.72
C GLU A 120 3.13 7.78 11.58
N THR A 121 3.99 8.37 12.41
CA THR A 121 4.86 7.61 13.33
C THR A 121 4.03 6.69 14.24
N THR A 122 2.93 7.21 14.77
CA THR A 122 2.03 6.46 15.65
C THR A 122 1.30 5.36 14.89
N MET A 123 0.83 5.64 13.66
CA MET A 123 0.18 4.65 12.80
C MET A 123 1.13 3.51 12.45
N ILE A 124 2.33 3.82 11.95
CA ILE A 124 3.36 2.84 11.61
C ILE A 124 3.74 2.00 12.83
N GLN A 125 3.89 2.62 14.00
CA GLN A 125 4.20 1.87 15.23
C GLN A 125 3.08 0.91 15.64
N ARG A 126 1.81 1.31 15.49
CA ARG A 126 0.66 0.43 15.74
C ARG A 126 0.61 -0.74 14.76
N ILE A 127 0.88 -0.49 13.48
CA ILE A 127 0.96 -1.53 12.45
C ILE A 127 2.09 -2.51 12.79
N ALA A 128 3.30 -2.02 13.08
CA ALA A 128 4.44 -2.85 13.46
C ALA A 128 4.15 -3.75 14.67
N ASN A 129 3.53 -3.19 15.72
CA ASN A 129 3.12 -3.96 16.90
C ASN A 129 2.10 -5.05 16.56
N THR A 130 1.16 -4.76 15.66
CA THR A 130 0.13 -5.72 15.24
C THR A 130 0.71 -6.83 14.36
N LEU A 131 1.68 -6.50 13.52
CA LEU A 131 2.44 -7.46 12.72
C LEU A 131 3.41 -8.31 13.55
N GLY A 132 3.60 -8.01 14.84
CA GLY A 132 4.56 -8.70 15.71
C GLY A 132 6.02 -8.38 15.38
N ILE A 133 6.29 -7.25 14.72
CA ILE A 133 7.65 -6.79 14.42
C ILE A 133 8.27 -6.25 15.69
N LYS A 134 9.52 -6.64 15.97
CA LYS A 134 10.17 -6.25 17.22
C LYS A 134 10.62 -4.78 17.17
N PRO A 135 10.69 -4.08 18.32
CA PRO A 135 11.13 -2.68 18.37
C PRO A 135 12.51 -2.45 17.74
N GLU A 136 13.45 -3.39 17.91
CA GLU A 136 14.78 -3.29 17.30
C GLU A 136 14.76 -3.33 15.77
N GLU A 137 13.83 -4.06 15.18
CA GLU A 137 13.66 -4.14 13.73
C GLU A 137 13.02 -2.85 13.20
N LEU A 138 12.02 -2.33 13.91
CA LEU A 138 11.41 -1.03 13.60
C LEU A 138 12.45 0.10 13.65
N HIS A 139 13.36 0.09 14.62
CA HIS A 139 14.46 1.06 14.69
C HIS A 139 15.41 0.96 13.50
N LYS A 140 15.75 -0.25 13.05
CA LYS A 140 16.60 -0.45 11.87
C LYS A 140 15.94 0.08 10.59
N VAL A 141 14.65 -0.20 10.40
CA VAL A 141 13.89 0.30 9.24
C VAL A 141 13.85 1.83 9.25
N ARG A 142 13.59 2.47 10.40
CA ARG A 142 13.62 3.93 10.53
C ARG A 142 14.97 4.54 10.17
N GLN A 143 16.07 3.96 10.66
CA GLN A 143 17.42 4.43 10.33
C GLN A 143 17.75 4.29 8.84
N ALA A 144 17.26 3.23 8.19
CA ALA A 144 17.47 3.01 6.76
C ALA A 144 16.69 4.00 5.88
N SER A 145 15.54 4.49 6.35
CA SER A 145 14.65 5.39 5.59
C SER A 145 15.04 6.87 5.65
N SER A 146 16.17 7.23 6.27
CA SER A 146 16.79 8.57 6.24
C SER A 146 15.96 9.77 6.72
N CYS A 147 14.80 9.57 7.36
CA CYS A 147 14.14 10.63 8.14
C CYS A 147 14.75 10.72 9.53
N GLY A 148 15.71 11.63 9.68
CA GLY A 148 16.32 12.01 10.95
C GLY A 148 15.83 13.38 11.40
#